data_AF-A0A952NEW2-F1
#
_entry.id   AF-A0A952NEW2-F1
#
_cell.length_a   1.000
_cell.length_b   1.000
_cell.length_c   1.000
_cell.angle_alpha   90.00
_cell.angle_beta   90.00
_cell.angle_gamma   90.00
#
_symmetry.space_group_name_H-M   'P 1'
#
loop_
_entity.id
_entity.type
_entity.pdbx_description
1 polymer ?
#
loop_
_entity_poly.entity_id
_entity_poly.type
_entity_poly.pdbx_seq_one_letter_code
_entity_poly.pdbx_strand_id
1 'polypeptide(L)' 'MRPPVLPYGYDWLDGKLVVDPKEYRVVQKILRLWQNGKSARLIADLLNQQNIPTRMGKQWFHSSVNAVIKRHQQTTAKT' A
#
# COMPACT_ATOMS: atom_id res chain seq x y z
N MET A 1 22.29 3.77 11.11
CA MET A 1 20.89 3.30 11.24
C MET A 1 20.23 3.33 9.86
N ARG A 2 19.56 2.26 9.43
CA ARG A 2 18.63 2.39 8.29
C ARG A 2 17.38 3.10 8.80
N PRO A 3 16.88 4.15 8.12
CA PRO A 3 15.61 4.73 8.49
C PRO A 3 14.51 3.64 8.46
N PRO A 4 13.53 3.69 9.36
CA PRO A 4 12.40 2.77 9.33
C PRO A 4 11.76 2.77 7.94
N VAL A 5 11.41 1.57 7.46
CA VAL A 5 10.81 1.39 6.12
C VAL A 5 9.56 2.27 6.03
N LEU A 6 9.56 3.23 5.11
CA LEU A 6 8.44 4.12 4.87
C LEU A 6 7.31 3.34 4.18
N PRO A 7 6.18 3.05 4.86
CA PRO A 7 5.10 2.30 4.26
C PRO A 7 4.48 3.07 3.09
N TYR A 8 4.02 2.36 2.08
CA TYR A 8 3.30 2.98 0.96
C TYR A 8 1.99 3.60 1.46
N GLY A 9 1.65 4.79 0.98
CA GLY A 9 0.52 5.58 1.48
C GLY A 9 0.88 6.52 2.65
N TYR A 10 2.15 6.58 3.05
CA TYR A 10 2.62 7.44 4.13
C TYR A 10 3.89 8.21 3.73
N ASP A 11 4.10 9.36 4.36
CA ASP A 11 5.30 10.18 4.21
C ASP A 11 5.87 10.58 5.58
N TRP A 12 7.12 11.06 5.61
CA TRP A 12 7.72 11.67 6.79
C TRP A 12 7.55 13.19 6.75
N LEU A 13 6.84 13.73 7.73
CA LEU A 13 6.74 15.17 7.95
C LEU A 13 7.19 15.47 9.39
N ASP A 14 8.27 16.25 9.53
CA ASP A 14 8.85 16.64 10.83
C ASP A 14 9.10 15.46 11.78
N GLY A 15 9.65 14.36 11.25
CA GLY A 15 9.94 13.15 12.01
C GLY A 15 8.71 12.34 12.42
N LYS A 16 7.51 12.71 11.94
CA LYS A 16 6.25 11.98 12.15
C LYS A 16 5.80 11.32 10.86
N LEU A 17 5.22 10.13 11.00
CA LEU A 17 4.64 9.40 9.89
C LEU A 17 3.24 9.98 9.61
N VAL A 18 3.07 10.63 8.46
CA VAL A 18 1.80 11.21 8.02
C VAL A 18 1.26 10.46 6.81
N VAL A 19 -0.03 10.61 6.53
CA VAL A 19 -0.65 10.01 5.34
C VAL A 19 -0.25 10.82 4.09
N ASP A 20 0.22 10.16 3.04
CA ASP A 20 0.31 10.75 1.70
C ASP A 20 -1.04 10.55 1.00
N PRO A 21 -1.86 11.59 0.79
CA PRO A 21 -3.18 11.44 0.21
C PRO A 21 -3.20 10.80 -1.18
N LYS A 22 -2.13 10.96 -1.97
CA LYS A 22 -2.06 10.42 -3.35
C LYS A 22 -1.89 8.90 -3.30
N GLU A 23 -0.89 8.43 -2.57
CA GLU A 23 -0.63 7.00 -2.42
C GLU A 23 -1.68 6.32 -1.54
N TYR A 24 -2.22 7.01 -0.54
CA TYR A 24 -3.20 6.42 0.37
C TYR A 24 -4.52 6.08 -0.34
N ARG A 25 -4.90 6.81 -1.39
CA ARG A 25 -6.03 6.42 -2.27
C ARG A 25 -5.80 5.06 -2.91
N VAL A 26 -4.55 4.73 -3.25
CA VAL A 26 -4.19 3.42 -3.80
C VAL A 26 -4.22 2.36 -2.70
N VAL A 27 -3.80 2.68 -1.48
CA VAL A 27 -3.97 1.80 -0.30
C VAL A 27 -5.45 1.48 -0.07
N GLN A 28 -6.33 2.48 -0.04
CA GLN A 28 -7.78 2.28 0.11
C GLN A 28 -8.35 1.39 -1.01
N LYS A 29 -7.89 1.59 -2.25
CA LYS A 29 -8.29 0.76 -3.39
C LYS A 29 -7.86 -0.69 -3.23
N ILE A 30 -6.62 -0.94 -2.80
CA ILE A 30 -6.10 -2.29 -2.52
C ILE A 30 -6.98 -2.97 -1.47
N LEU A 31 -7.25 -2.29 -0.36
CA LEU A 31 -8.01 -2.84 0.76
C LEU A 31 -9.45 -3.15 0.36
N ARG A 32 -10.11 -2.26 -0.38
CA ARG A 32 -11.47 -2.50 -0.89
C ARG A 32 -11.52 -3.72 -1.81
N LEU A 33 -10.56 -3.85 -2.73
CA LEU A 33 -10.51 -5.00 -3.64
C LEU A 33 -10.25 -6.30 -2.87
N TRP A 34 -9.37 -6.27 -1.86
CA TRP A 34 -9.08 -7.40 -0.99
C TRP A 34 -10.29 -7.81 -0.14
N GLN A 35 -11.00 -6.84 0.46
CA GLN A 35 -12.24 -7.06 1.21
C GLN A 35 -13.34 -7.68 0.33
N ASN A 36 -13.35 -7.34 -0.96
CA ASN A 36 -14.23 -7.98 -1.96
C ASN A 36 -13.73 -9.35 -2.44
N GLY A 37 -12.78 -9.98 -1.75
CA GLY A 37 -12.29 -11.33 -2.02
C GLY A 37 -11.27 -11.45 -3.15
N LYS A 38 -10.74 -10.34 -3.70
CA LYS A 38 -9.72 -10.43 -4.76
C LYS A 38 -8.37 -10.85 -4.19
N SER A 39 -7.68 -11.74 -4.90
CA SER A 39 -6.32 -12.14 -4.54
C SER A 39 -5.31 -11.02 -4.75
N ALA A 40 -4.22 -11.01 -3.99
CA ALA A 40 -3.16 -10.01 -4.12
C ALA A 40 -2.53 -9.97 -5.53
N ARG A 41 -2.52 -11.12 -6.24
CA ARG A 41 -2.08 -11.20 -7.63
C ARG A 41 -3.03 -10.44 -8.55
N LEU A 42 -4.33 -10.72 -8.47
CA LEU A 42 -5.34 -10.03 -9.27
C LEU A 42 -5.35 -8.52 -8.98
N ILE A 43 -5.16 -8.12 -7.73
CA ILE A 43 -5.05 -6.71 -7.36
C ILE A 43 -3.83 -6.06 -8.00
N ALA A 44 -2.66 -6.70 -7.95
CA ALA A 44 -1.44 -6.19 -8.60
C ALA A 44 -1.64 -6.04 -10.12
N ASP A 45 -2.24 -7.03 -10.76
CA ASP A 45 -2.55 -7.00 -12.19
C ASP A 45 -3.48 -5.83 -12.54
N LEU A 46 -4.54 -5.60 -11.76
CA LEU A 46 -5.45 -4.48 -11.94
C LEU A 46 -4.76 -3.12 -11.80
N LEU A 47 -3.87 -2.96 -10.81
CA LEU A 47 -3.11 -1.71 -10.63
C LEU A 47 -2.16 -1.46 -11.80
N ASN A 48 -1.48 -2.50 -12.28
CA ASN A 48 -0.58 -2.42 -13.42
C ASN A 48 -1.34 -2.12 -14.73
N GLN A 49 -2.48 -2.77 -14.97
CA GLN A 49 -3.34 -2.48 -16.12
C GLN A 49 -3.86 -1.04 -16.13
N GLN A 50 -4.05 -0.45 -14.95
CA GLN A 50 -4.48 0.93 -14.79
C GLN A 50 -3.30 1.93 -14.81
N ASN A 51 -2.08 1.46 -15.10
CA ASN A 51 -0.86 2.27 -15.09
C ASN A 51 -0.66 3.03 -13.76
N ILE A 52 -1.00 2.39 -12.63
CA ILE A 52 -0.76 2.94 -11.30
C ILE A 52 0.60 2.41 -10.82
N PRO A 53 1.68 3.22 -10.85
CA PRO A 53 2.98 2.76 -10.41
C PRO A 53 3.08 2.70 -8.87
N THR A 54 4.05 1.93 -8.39
CA THR A 54 4.55 2.05 -7.02
C THR A 54 5.29 3.38 -6.82
N ARG A 55 5.65 3.73 -5.57
CA ARG A 55 6.44 4.93 -5.25
C ARG A 55 7.72 5.06 -6.09
N MET A 56 8.36 3.93 -6.42
CA MET A 56 9.59 3.88 -7.21
C MET A 56 9.34 3.86 -8.73
N GLY A 57 8.12 4.08 -9.20
CA GLY A 57 7.79 4.01 -10.63
C GLY A 57 7.70 2.58 -11.18
N LYS A 58 7.83 1.55 -10.33
CA LYS A 58 7.81 0.14 -10.75
C LYS A 58 6.39 -0.45 -10.75
N GLN A 59 6.23 -1.56 -11.45
CA GLN A 59 5.02 -2.38 -11.40
C GLN A 59 4.76 -2.95 -9.99
N TRP A 60 3.48 -3.19 -9.71
CA TRP A 60 3.03 -3.90 -8.53
C TRP A 60 3.28 -5.39 -8.66
N PHE A 61 3.83 -5.98 -7.58
CA PHE A 61 3.87 -7.42 -7.39
C PHE A 61 2.91 -7.82 -6.27
N HIS A 62 2.44 -9.07 -6.30
CA HIS A 62 1.59 -9.64 -5.26
C HIS A 62 2.20 -9.51 -3.85
N SER A 63 3.53 -9.58 -3.73
CA SER A 63 4.26 -9.38 -2.47
C SER A 63 4.12 -7.95 -1.93
N SER A 64 4.20 -6.94 -2.80
CA SER A 64 3.99 -5.53 -2.44
C SER A 64 2.56 -5.29 -1.98
N VAL A 65 1.58 -5.87 -2.67
CA VAL A 65 0.17 -5.80 -2.28
C VAL A 65 -0.06 -6.46 -0.92
N ASN A 66 0.50 -7.64 -0.69
CA ASN A 66 0.42 -8.35 0.60
C ASN A 66 1.05 -7.54 1.74
N ALA A 67 2.16 -6.85 1.49
CA ALA A 67 2.80 -5.98 2.48
C ALA A 67 1.87 -4.84 2.92
N VAL A 68 1.14 -4.22 1.98
CA VAL A 68 0.13 -3.18 2.27
C VAL A 68 -1.01 -3.75 3.11
N ILE A 69 -1.57 -4.89 2.72
CA ILE A 69 -2.69 -5.54 3.45
C ILE A 69 -2.26 -5.91 4.88
N LYS A 70 -1.13 -6.60 5.03
CA LYS A 70 -0.60 -7.03 6.33
C LYS A 70 -0.35 -5.84 7.25
N ARG A 71 0.21 -4.74 6.71
CA ARG A 71 0.45 -3.53 7.48
C ARG A 71 -0.85 -2.93 7.99
N HIS A 72 -1.88 -2.84 7.15
CA HIS A 72 -3.19 -2.34 7.57
C HIS A 72 -3.79 -3.18 8.70
N GLN A 73 -3.75 -4.52 8.58
CA GLN A 73 -4.25 -5.43 9.61
C GLN A 73 -3.55 -5.23 10.97
N GLN A 74 -2.24 -4.97 10.96
CA GLN A 74 -1.47 -4.69 12.18
C GLN A 74 -1.81 -3.34 12.80
N THR A 75 -2.13 -2.33 11.98
CA THR A 75 -2.57 -1.02 12.48
C THR A 75 -3.96 -1.12 13.10
N THR A 76 -4.89 -1.86 12.50
CA THR A 76 -6.25 -2.05 13.05
C THR A 76 -6.28 -2.91 14.31
N ALA A 77 -5.33 -3.84 14.49
CA ALA A 77 -5.27 -4.70 15.67
C ALA A 77 -4.65 -4.02 16.92
N LYS A 78 -4.17 -2.78 16.79
CA LYS A 78 -3.53 -2.01 17.87
C LYS A 78 -4.42 -0.87 18.40
N THR A 79 -5.71 -0.86 18.06
CA THR A 79 -6.73 0.05 18.58
C THR A 79 -7.77 -0.76 19.34
#